data_AF-D4I142-F1
#
_entry.id   AF-D4I142-F1
#
_cell.length_a   1.000
_cell.length_b   1.000
_cell.length_c   1.000
_cell.angle_alpha   90.00
_cell.angle_beta   90.00
_cell.angle_gamma   90.00
#
_symmetry.space_group_name_H-M   'P 1'
#
loop_
_entity.id
_entity.type
_entity.pdbx_description
1 polymer ?
#
loop_
_entity_poly.entity_id
_entity_poly.type
_entity_poly.pdbx_seq_one_letter_code
_entity_poly.pdbx_strand_id
1 'polypeptide(L)'
;MRNIKALLQRWGAWASYGERRLGYASVASGFRGLITHHGGNRLLCSDDDGIILDGCISRLAMASKEQHDILVAHYLYQISLRSIARRRRCADGTIRKKLQTAEGFVCGVLTALECELECENL
;
A
#
# COMPACT_ATOMS: atom_id res chain seq x y z
N MET A 1 -11.86 -13.32 -8.16
CA MET A 1 -11.66 -13.10 -6.70
C MET A 1 -10.45 -12.20 -6.53
N ARG A 2 -10.64 -10.97 -6.06
CA ARG A 2 -9.61 -9.94 -5.94
C ARG A 2 -8.51 -10.36 -4.96
N ASN A 3 -7.24 -10.38 -5.39
CA ASN A 3 -6.11 -10.68 -4.51
C ASN A 3 -5.68 -9.42 -3.74
N ILE A 4 -6.42 -9.10 -2.67
CA ILE A 4 -6.21 -7.87 -1.89
C ILE A 4 -4.79 -7.74 -1.34
N LYS A 5 -4.14 -8.85 -0.97
CA LYS A 5 -2.78 -8.82 -0.44
C LYS A 5 -1.76 -8.38 -1.49
N ALA A 6 -1.93 -8.82 -2.74
CA ALA A 6 -1.08 -8.39 -3.85
C ALA A 6 -1.29 -6.90 -4.16
N LEU A 7 -2.54 -6.42 -4.14
CA LEU A 7 -2.85 -5.01 -4.34
C LEU A 7 -2.25 -4.12 -3.25
N LEU A 8 -2.37 -4.51 -1.99
CA LEU A 8 -1.78 -3.76 -0.87
C LEU A 8 -0.24 -3.80 -0.87
N GLN A 9 0.37 -4.89 -1.36
CA GLN A 9 1.82 -4.93 -1.61
C GLN A 9 2.24 -3.93 -2.68
N ARG A 10 1.48 -3.84 -3.79
CA ARG A 10 1.71 -2.87 -4.87
C ARG A 10 1.54 -1.44 -4.41
N TRP A 11 0.45 -1.15 -3.68
CA TRP A 11 0.23 0.16 -3.06
C TRP A 11 1.37 0.53 -2.10
N GLY A 12 1.81 -0.39 -1.23
CA GLY A 12 2.92 -0.14 -0.32
C GLY A 12 4.23 0.19 -1.06
N ALA A 13 4.49 -0.50 -2.18
CA ALA A 13 5.63 -0.20 -3.04
C ALA A 13 5.50 1.19 -3.70
N TRP A 14 4.33 1.52 -4.25
CA TRP A 14 4.01 2.81 -4.87
C TRP A 14 4.12 3.98 -3.88
N ALA A 15 3.47 3.88 -2.72
CA ALA A 15 3.47 4.91 -1.69
C ALA A 15 4.88 5.16 -1.12
N SER A 16 5.67 4.09 -0.89
CA SER A 16 7.08 4.23 -0.46
C SER A 16 7.98 4.88 -1.53
N TYR A 17 7.59 4.79 -2.81
CA TYR A 17 8.32 5.42 -3.92
C TYR A 17 7.96 6.91 -4.03
N GLY A 18 6.70 7.28 -3.77
CA GLY A 18 6.24 8.67 -3.68
C GLY A 18 7.01 9.50 -2.64
N GLU A 19 7.25 8.97 -1.44
CA GLU A 19 8.10 9.62 -0.42
C GLU A 19 9.53 9.91 -0.94
N ARG A 20 10.06 9.04 -1.80
CA ARG A 20 11.39 9.20 -2.41
C ARG A 20 11.44 10.23 -3.54
N ARG A 21 10.31 10.55 -4.18
CA ARG A 21 10.20 11.62 -5.21
C ARG A 21 10.27 13.03 -4.61
N LEU A 22 9.93 13.19 -3.34
CA LEU A 22 10.05 14.48 -2.64
C LEU A 22 11.50 14.82 -2.26
N GLY A 23 12.41 13.85 -2.33
CA GLY A 23 13.84 14.12 -2.41
C GLY A 23 14.19 14.46 -3.85
N TYR A 24 14.31 15.76 -4.16
CA TYR A 24 14.80 16.26 -5.45
C TYR A 24 15.96 15.40 -5.99
N ALA A 25 15.69 14.52 -6.95
CA ALA A 25 16.73 14.17 -7.90
C ALA A 25 16.91 15.42 -8.76
N SER A 26 18.02 16.13 -8.57
CA SER A 26 18.40 17.27 -9.41
C SER A 26 18.72 16.77 -10.82
N VAL A 27 17.70 16.32 -11.54
CA VAL A 27 17.82 15.99 -12.94
C VAL A 27 17.55 17.27 -13.68
N ALA A 28 18.63 17.91 -14.12
CA ALA A 28 18.55 19.04 -15.04
C ALA A 28 17.64 18.66 -16.22
N SER A 29 16.78 19.59 -16.64
CA SER A 29 15.74 19.41 -17.65
C SER A 29 16.22 18.73 -18.96
N GLY A 30 17.52 18.79 -19.27
CA GLY A 30 18.14 18.14 -20.43
C GLY A 30 18.35 16.62 -20.36
N PHE A 31 18.15 15.96 -19.22
CA PHE A 31 18.37 14.50 -19.07
C PHE A 31 17.07 13.67 -19.05
N ARG A 32 15.92 14.30 -19.28
CA ARG A 32 14.60 13.65 -19.19
C ARG A 32 14.40 12.48 -20.16
N GLY A 33 15.20 12.39 -21.23
CA GLY A 33 15.20 11.27 -22.20
C GLY A 33 16.37 10.28 -22.05
N LEU A 34 17.31 10.52 -21.12
CA LEU A 34 18.50 9.67 -20.91
C LEU A 34 18.43 8.84 -19.63
N ILE A 35 17.45 9.10 -18.77
CA ILE A 35 17.15 8.23 -17.64
C ILE A 35 16.31 7.09 -18.20
N THR A 36 16.95 5.95 -18.44
CA THR A 36 16.22 4.69 -18.53
C THR A 36 15.37 4.61 -17.27
N HIS A 37 14.05 4.51 -17.44
CA HIS A 37 13.13 4.25 -16.35
C HIS A 37 13.77 3.10 -15.55
N HIS A 38 14.23 3.37 -14.32
CA HIS A 38 14.98 2.38 -13.58
C HIS A 38 14.01 1.25 -13.31
N GLY A 39 14.14 0.19 -14.12
CA GLY A 39 13.43 -1.07 -14.02
C GLY A 39 13.85 -1.74 -12.72
N GLY A 40 13.30 -1.24 -11.62
CA GLY A 40 13.23 -1.98 -10.39
C GLY A 40 12.02 -2.90 -10.51
N ASN A 41 12.27 -4.20 -10.49
CA ASN A 41 11.32 -5.31 -10.40
C ASN A 41 10.47 -5.27 -9.09
N ARG A 42 10.11 -4.08 -8.61
CA ARG A 42 9.14 -3.86 -7.54
C ARG A 42 7.79 -3.87 -8.22
N LEU A 43 6.88 -4.72 -7.76
CA LEU A 43 5.48 -4.72 -8.16
C LEU A 43 4.90 -3.34 -7.81
N LEU A 44 4.94 -2.39 -8.75
CA LEU A 44 4.37 -1.06 -8.61
C LEU A 44 2.97 -1.10 -9.23
N CYS A 45 2.01 -0.39 -8.63
CA CYS A 45 0.76 -0.03 -9.31
C CYS A 45 0.94 1.32 -10.05
N SER A 46 0.01 1.64 -10.96
CA SER A 46 -0.06 2.96 -11.59
C SER A 46 -0.41 4.05 -10.56
N ASP A 47 -0.22 5.32 -10.93
CA ASP A 47 -0.57 6.44 -10.05
C ASP A 47 -2.09 6.48 -9.78
N ASP A 48 -2.92 6.17 -10.78
CA ASP A 48 -4.38 6.09 -10.63
C ASP A 48 -4.80 4.97 -9.68
N ASP A 49 -4.27 3.75 -9.87
CA ASP A 49 -4.49 2.63 -8.95
C ASP A 49 -4.02 2.97 -7.52
N GLY A 50 -2.86 3.62 -7.41
CA GLY A 50 -2.28 4.06 -6.16
C GLY A 50 -3.19 5.03 -5.40
N ILE A 51 -3.72 6.04 -6.09
CA ILE A 51 -4.65 7.04 -5.53
C ILE A 51 -5.96 6.38 -5.09
N ILE A 52 -6.52 5.46 -5.87
CA ILE A 52 -7.75 4.75 -5.50
C ILE A 52 -7.55 3.91 -4.24
N LEU A 53 -6.45 3.15 -4.18
CA LEU A 53 -6.09 2.34 -3.00
C LEU A 53 -5.84 3.21 -1.76
N ASP A 54 -5.13 4.32 -1.92
CA ASP A 54 -4.86 5.27 -0.85
C ASP A 54 -6.15 5.91 -0.31
N GLY A 55 -7.10 6.24 -1.19
CA GLY A 55 -8.43 6.70 -0.81
C GLY A 55 -9.22 5.66 -0.01
N CYS A 56 -9.12 4.37 -0.35
CA CYS A 56 -9.74 3.30 0.41
C CYS A 56 -9.11 3.14 1.81
N ILE A 57 -7.78 3.25 1.91
CA ILE A 57 -7.03 3.16 3.17
C ILE A 57 -7.30 4.39 4.05
N SER A 58 -7.46 5.57 3.45
CA SER A 58 -7.88 6.78 4.17
C SER A 58 -9.26 6.62 4.82
N ARG A 59 -10.21 5.97 4.13
CA ARG A 59 -11.52 5.63 4.73
C ARG A 59 -11.38 4.62 5.88
N LEU A 60 -10.45 3.67 5.79
CA LEU A 60 -10.14 2.77 6.90
C LEU A 60 -9.60 3.55 8.11
N ALA A 61 -8.80 4.60 7.92
CA ALA A 61 -8.32 5.45 9.02
C ALA A 61 -9.48 6.11 9.79
N MET A 62 -10.53 6.53 9.07
CA MET A 62 -11.74 7.10 9.66
C MET A 62 -12.56 6.05 10.42
N ALA A 63 -12.68 4.83 9.88
CA ALA A 63 -13.44 3.75 10.50
C ALA A 63 -12.73 3.11 11.70
N SER A 64 -11.41 2.91 11.60
CA SER A 64 -10.57 2.31 12.63
C SER A 64 -9.10 2.69 12.46
N LYS A 65 -8.66 3.70 13.21
CA LYS A 65 -7.26 4.12 13.27
C LYS A 65 -6.32 2.96 13.60
N GLU A 66 -6.73 2.07 14.51
CA GLU A 66 -5.88 0.93 14.88
C GLU A 66 -5.61 -0.02 13.72
N GLN A 67 -6.64 -0.40 12.97
CA GLN A 67 -6.51 -1.32 11.84
C GLN A 67 -5.72 -0.68 10.70
N HIS A 68 -5.98 0.61 10.44
CA HIS A 68 -5.19 1.42 9.53
C HIS A 68 -3.70 1.40 9.89
N ASP A 69 -3.34 1.70 11.14
CA ASP A 69 -1.95 1.77 11.57
C ASP A 69 -1.23 0.42 11.43
N ILE A 70 -1.94 -0.69 11.64
CA ILE A 70 -1.40 -2.05 11.43
C ILE A 70 -1.18 -2.31 9.93
N LEU A 71 -2.14 -1.94 9.07
CA LEU A 71 -2.06 -2.11 7.62
C LEU A 71 -0.90 -1.31 7.04
N VAL A 72 -0.78 -0.03 7.40
CA VAL A 72 0.31 0.85 6.97
C VAL A 72 1.66 0.35 7.47
N ALA A 73 1.77 0.01 8.76
CA ALA A 73 3.00 -0.55 9.32
C ALA A 73 3.47 -1.81 8.55
N HIS A 74 2.53 -2.66 8.14
CA HIS A 74 2.86 -3.89 7.44
C HIS A 74 3.20 -3.67 5.97
N TYR A 75 2.33 -2.98 5.21
CA TYR A 75 2.46 -2.88 3.75
C TYR A 75 3.32 -1.71 3.29
N LEU A 76 3.21 -0.54 3.94
CA LEU A 76 4.03 0.62 3.57
C LEU A 76 5.43 0.50 4.16
N TYR A 77 5.52 0.32 5.47
CA TYR A 77 6.80 0.30 6.19
C TYR A 77 7.47 -1.08 6.28
N GLN A 78 6.86 -2.12 5.69
CA GLN A 78 7.41 -3.48 5.65
C GLN A 78 7.77 -4.06 7.04
N ILE A 79 7.05 -3.64 8.08
CA ILE A 79 7.24 -4.15 9.44
C ILE A 79 6.54 -5.51 9.54
N SER A 80 7.29 -6.52 9.98
CA SER A 80 6.72 -7.86 10.20
C SER A 80 5.62 -7.84 11.28
N LEU A 81 4.56 -8.63 11.07
CA LEU A 81 3.44 -8.72 12.01
C LEU A 81 3.88 -9.13 13.43
N ARG A 82 4.88 -10.00 13.53
CA ARG A 82 5.53 -10.37 14.79
C ARG A 82 6.16 -9.17 15.50
N SER A 83 6.82 -8.29 14.75
CA SER A 83 7.42 -7.07 15.31
C SER A 83 6.36 -6.09 15.79
N ILE A 84 5.26 -5.96 15.04
CA ILE A 84 4.09 -5.14 15.45
C ILE A 84 3.49 -5.71 16.73
N ALA A 85 3.25 -7.02 16.80
CA ALA A 85 2.70 -7.71 17.96
C ALA A 85 3.58 -7.52 19.21
N ARG A 86 4.90 -7.69 19.07
CA ARG A 86 5.88 -7.43 20.14
C ARG A 86 5.83 -5.98 20.64
N ARG A 87 5.79 -5.00 19.74
CA ARG A 87 5.72 -3.57 20.10
C ARG A 87 4.40 -3.23 20.82
N ARG A 88 3.29 -3.87 20.43
CA ARG A 88 1.96 -3.71 21.05
C ARG A 88 1.71 -4.64 22.25
N ARG A 89 2.70 -5.46 22.64
CA ARG A 89 2.62 -6.42 23.75
C ARG A 89 1.40 -7.35 23.66
N CYS A 90 1.10 -7.84 22.46
CA CYS A 90 -0.01 -8.76 22.22
C CYS A 90 0.44 -10.00 21.44
N ALA A 91 -0.43 -11.01 21.36
CA ALA A 91 -0.17 -12.20 20.57
C ALA A 91 -0.15 -11.90 19.06
N ASP A 92 0.67 -12.62 18.30
CA ASP A 92 0.76 -12.53 16.83
C ASP A 92 -0.61 -12.74 16.16
N GLY A 93 -1.43 -13.66 16.70
CA GLY A 93 -2.77 -13.94 16.20
C GLY A 93 -3.72 -12.74 16.29
N THR A 94 -3.54 -11.88 17.29
CA THR A 94 -4.33 -10.64 17.44
C THR A 94 -4.04 -9.68 16.28
N ILE A 95 -2.76 -9.48 15.94
CA ILE A 95 -2.37 -8.60 14.82
C ILE A 95 -2.83 -9.18 13.49
N ARG A 96 -2.71 -10.50 13.27
CA ARG A 96 -3.18 -11.14 12.03
C ARG A 96 -4.69 -10.98 11.82
N LYS A 97 -5.50 -11.16 12.87
CA LYS A 97 -6.95 -10.94 12.80
C LYS A 97 -7.29 -9.50 12.46
N LYS A 98 -6.64 -8.52 13.13
CA LYS A 98 -6.86 -7.10 12.84
C LYS A 98 -6.44 -6.72 11.42
N LEU A 99 -5.31 -7.25 10.94
CA LEU A 99 -4.89 -7.05 9.56
C LEU A 99 -5.89 -7.67 8.57
N GLN A 100 -6.37 -8.89 8.81
CA GLN A 100 -7.37 -9.53 7.96
C GLN A 100 -8.67 -8.72 7.90
N THR A 101 -9.11 -8.14 9.02
CA THR A 101 -10.25 -7.21 9.04
C THR A 101 -9.99 -5.97 8.20
N ALA A 102 -8.78 -5.39 8.32
CA ALA A 102 -8.36 -4.23 7.54
C ALA A 102 -8.33 -4.54 6.02
N GLU A 103 -7.73 -5.66 5.62
CA GLU A 103 -7.72 -6.17 4.24
C GLU A 103 -9.15 -6.35 3.71
N GLY A 104 -10.02 -6.96 4.51
CA GLY A 104 -11.43 -7.16 4.17
C GLY A 104 -12.19 -5.85 3.97
N PHE A 105 -11.93 -4.85 4.82
CA PHE A 105 -12.52 -3.51 4.69
C PHE A 105 -12.12 -2.85 3.37
N VAL A 106 -10.82 -2.82 3.05
CA VAL A 106 -10.34 -2.22 1.79
C VAL A 106 -10.93 -2.94 0.58
N CYS A 107 -10.97 -4.27 0.59
CA CYS A 107 -11.61 -5.07 -0.45
C CYS A 107 -13.11 -4.73 -0.59
N GLY A 108 -13.81 -4.56 0.53
CA GLY A 108 -15.22 -4.17 0.56
C GLY A 108 -15.46 -2.79 -0.03
N VAL A 109 -14.62 -1.80 0.30
CA VAL A 109 -14.71 -0.44 -0.27
C VAL A 109 -14.47 -0.47 -1.78
N LEU A 110 -13.43 -1.17 -2.24
CA LEU A 110 -13.16 -1.28 -3.68
C LEU A 110 -14.31 -1.97 -4.42
N THR A 111 -14.95 -2.97 -3.81
CA THR A 111 -16.13 -3.64 -4.38
C THR A 111 -17.32 -2.68 -4.44
N ALA A 112 -17.56 -1.91 -3.37
CA ALA A 112 -18.68 -0.97 -3.30
C ALA A 112 -18.55 0.22 -4.26
N LEU A 113 -17.31 0.57 -4.65
CA LEU A 113 -17.05 1.62 -5.64
C LEU A 113 -17.09 1.11 -7.09
N GLU A 114 -17.25 -0.20 -7.31
CA GLU A 114 -17.21 -0.82 -8.64
C GLU A 114 -15.95 -0.44 -9.45
N CYS A 115 -14.84 -0.17 -8.76
CA CYS A 115 -13.58 0.17 -9.42
C CYS A 115 -12.87 -1.10 -9.88
N GLU A 116 -12.43 -1.09 -11.12
CA GLU A 116 -11.45 -2.06 -11.64
C GLU A 116 -10.06 -1.42 -11.60
N LEU A 117 -9.12 -2.07 -10.92
CA LEU A 117 -7.74 -1.61 -10.86
C LEU A 117 -6.95 -2.29 -11.97
N GLU A 118 -6.11 -1.53 -12.68
CA GLU A 118 -5.33 -2.06 -13.80
C GLU A 118 -4.41 -3.19 -13.35
N CYS A 119 -3.82 -3.03 -12.17
CA CYS A 119 -2.91 -4.02 -11.62
C CYS A 119 -3.59 -5.33 -11.23
N GLU A 120 -4.93 -5.43 -11.14
CA GLU A 120 -5.60 -6.72 -10.89
C GLU A 120 -5.35 -7.76 -11.96
N ASN A 121 -5.03 -7.32 -13.19
CA ASN A 121 -4.85 -8.16 -14.37
C ASN A 121 -3.37 -8.50 -14.65
N LEU A 122 -2.45 -8.11 -13.76
CA LEU A 122 -1.00 -8.38 -13.81
C LEU A 122 -0.61 -9.57 -12.94
#